data_AF-A0A3D2XFS6-F1
#
_entry.id   AF-A0A3D2XFS6-F1
#
_cell.length_a   1.000
_cell.length_b   1.000
_cell.length_c   1.000
_cell.angle_alpha   90.00
_cell.angle_beta   90.00
_cell.angle_gamma   90.00
#
_symmetry.space_group_name_H-M   'P 1'
#
loop_
_entity.id
_entity.type
_entity.pdbx_description
1 polymer ?
#
loop_
_entity_poly.entity_id
_entity_poly.type
_entity_poly.pdbx_seq_one_letter_code
_entity_poly.pdbx_strand_id
1 'polypeptide(L)'
;MTQQLIAQVSKAPAYPLITHDPYFSIWSSSDKLNESTTTHWTGTDHSLLGYVSVDGKLYKFLGAAPRKLQPILANSDLVGFDCRFTETKPATNWYEPAFNDNNWLTGKGMFGSKNMDATTEWNSKEIWLRRTFTVTENNFNQLLLTLKYDDNIKVYLN
;
A
#
# COMPACT_ATOMS: atom_id res chain seq x y z
N MET A 1 47.50 12.02 -7.62
CA MET A 1 46.50 11.42 -6.72
C MET A 1 45.43 12.45 -6.47
N THR A 2 44.24 12.28 -7.03
CA THR A 2 43.11 13.18 -6.82
C THR A 2 42.36 12.69 -5.57
N GLN A 3 42.40 13.47 -4.49
CA GLN A 3 41.65 13.18 -3.27
C GLN A 3 40.16 13.40 -3.57
N GLN A 4 39.38 12.32 -3.46
CA GLN A 4 37.93 12.39 -3.56
C GLN A 4 37.40 12.98 -2.25
N LEU A 5 36.90 14.22 -2.30
CA LEU A 5 36.20 14.84 -1.18
C LEU A 5 34.94 14.02 -0.87
N ILE A 6 34.92 13.33 0.27
CA ILE A 6 33.69 12.76 0.80
C ILE A 6 32.87 13.92 1.33
N ALA A 7 31.75 14.21 0.66
CA ALA A 7 30.79 15.20 1.13
C ALA A 7 30.30 14.78 2.52
N GLN A 8 30.40 15.68 3.49
CA GLN A 8 29.90 15.45 4.84
C GLN A 8 28.38 15.38 4.80
N VAL A 9 27.82 14.25 5.24
CA VAL A 9 26.37 14.08 5.38
C VAL A 9 25.87 15.08 6.40
N SER A 10 25.21 16.15 5.95
CA SER A 10 24.72 17.25 6.81
C SER A 10 23.32 17.00 7.37
N LYS A 11 22.68 15.90 6.95
CA LYS A 11 21.30 15.56 7.32
C LYS A 11 21.21 14.11 7.75
N ALA A 12 20.53 13.89 8.87
CA ALA A 12 20.22 12.54 9.30
C ALA A 12 19.07 12.00 8.45
N PRO A 13 18.98 10.68 8.23
CA PRO A 13 17.83 10.07 7.57
C PRO A 13 16.54 10.23 8.38
N ALA A 14 16.65 10.41 9.70
CA ALA A 14 15.54 10.74 10.58
C ALA A 14 16.02 11.44 11.87
N TYR A 15 15.14 12.25 12.46
CA TYR A 15 15.33 13.00 13.69
C TYR A 15 14.35 12.54 14.76
N PRO A 16 14.80 12.15 15.97
CA PRO A 16 13.90 11.77 17.05
C PRO A 16 13.17 13.01 17.60
N LEU A 17 11.85 12.92 17.74
CA LEU A 17 11.01 13.96 18.35
C LEU A 17 10.59 13.58 19.76
N ILE A 18 10.20 12.32 19.95
CA ILE A 18 9.90 11.73 21.25
C ILE A 18 10.58 10.37 21.31
N THR A 19 11.41 10.15 22.32
CA THR A 19 12.06 8.87 22.60
C THR A 19 11.83 8.51 24.05
N HIS A 20 10.79 7.72 24.31
CA HIS A 20 10.50 7.21 25.65
C HIS A 20 10.97 5.77 25.78
N ASP A 21 10.46 4.89 24.91
CA ASP A 21 10.82 3.47 24.86
C ASP A 21 10.64 2.93 23.42
N PRO A 22 11.05 1.67 23.13
CA PRO A 22 10.96 1.10 21.77
C PRO A 22 9.55 0.95 21.21
N TYR A 23 8.50 1.01 22.03
CA TYR A 23 7.10 0.98 21.61
C TYR A 23 6.50 2.39 21.51
N PHE A 24 7.03 3.35 22.27
CA PHE A 24 6.65 4.76 22.21
C PHE A 24 7.83 5.63 21.77
N SER A 25 7.99 5.71 20.44
CA SER A 25 8.89 6.65 19.80
C SER A 25 8.22 7.35 18.61
N ILE A 26 8.55 8.62 18.39
CA ILE A 26 8.04 9.45 17.30
C ILE A 26 9.22 10.16 16.63
N TRP A 27 9.32 10.03 15.32
CA TRP A 27 10.44 10.47 14.50
C TRP A 27 9.96 11.31 13.32
N SER A 28 10.83 12.21 12.84
CA SER A 28 10.65 12.94 11.58
C SER A 28 11.69 12.45 10.58
N SER A 29 11.25 11.99 9.41
CA SER A 29 12.11 11.51 8.31
C SER A 29 12.26 12.52 7.17
N SER A 30 11.88 13.79 7.41
CA SER A 30 11.97 14.86 6.43
C SER A 30 12.88 15.98 6.91
N ASP A 31 13.40 16.75 5.96
CA ASP A 31 14.27 17.88 6.24
C ASP A 31 13.55 19.05 6.93
N LYS A 32 12.22 19.13 6.79
CA LYS A 32 11.38 20.11 7.48
C LYS A 32 10.33 19.43 8.32
N LEU A 33 10.24 19.86 9.58
CA LEU A 33 9.43 19.24 10.62
C LEU A 33 7.93 19.11 10.28
N ASN A 34 7.40 19.93 9.37
CA ASN A 34 5.97 20.00 9.01
C ASN A 34 5.61 19.39 7.64
N GLU A 35 6.57 18.78 6.92
CA GLU A 35 6.36 18.28 5.56
C GLU A 35 5.93 16.81 5.51
N SER A 36 6.24 16.01 6.52
CA SER A 36 5.86 14.59 6.58
C SER A 36 5.06 14.25 7.83
N THR A 37 4.25 13.20 7.73
CA THR A 37 3.69 12.54 8.92
C THR A 37 4.86 11.97 9.73
N THR A 38 4.80 12.13 11.04
CA THR A 38 5.79 11.55 11.94
C THR A 38 5.58 10.04 12.03
N THR A 39 6.66 9.30 12.26
CA THR A 39 6.64 7.84 12.24
C THR A 39 7.14 7.25 13.54
N HIS A 40 6.73 6.02 13.82
CA HIS A 40 7.44 5.14 14.73
C HIS A 40 8.81 4.75 14.13
N TRP A 41 9.76 4.25 14.94
CA TRP A 41 11.07 3.84 14.41
C TRP A 41 10.98 2.68 13.40
N THR A 42 9.89 1.92 13.42
CA THR A 42 9.58 0.87 12.42
C THR A 42 9.13 1.41 11.06
N GLY A 43 8.96 2.73 10.93
CA GLY A 43 8.49 3.39 9.71
C GLY A 43 6.97 3.50 9.59
N THR A 44 6.21 2.88 10.50
CA THR A 44 4.74 3.02 10.55
C THR A 44 4.35 4.45 10.95
N ASP A 45 3.31 5.00 10.32
CA ASP A 45 2.75 6.29 10.71
C ASP A 45 2.40 6.32 12.20
N HIS A 46 2.92 7.32 12.91
CA HIS A 46 2.58 7.62 14.29
C HIS A 46 2.44 9.14 14.42
N SER A 47 1.28 9.62 13.97
CA SER A 47 1.05 11.03 13.65
C SER A 47 1.03 11.93 14.88
N LEU A 48 1.89 12.94 14.89
CA LEU A 48 1.91 14.05 15.83
C LEU A 48 1.77 15.36 15.05
N LEU A 49 0.80 16.19 15.41
CA LEU A 49 0.59 17.51 14.81
C LEU A 49 0.86 18.58 15.86
N GLY A 50 1.71 19.55 15.52
CA GLY A 50 1.98 20.71 16.38
C GLY A 50 1.45 21.99 15.74
N TYR A 51 0.67 22.73 16.52
CA TYR A 51 0.14 24.04 16.14
C TYR A 51 0.60 25.09 17.15
N VAL A 52 0.88 26.29 16.67
CA VAL A 52 1.10 27.48 17.50
C VAL A 52 0.07 28.54 17.12
N SER A 53 -0.51 29.22 18.11
CA SER A 53 -1.41 30.35 17.89
C SER A 53 -0.65 31.66 18.08
N VAL A 54 -0.71 32.55 17.10
CA VAL A 54 -0.15 33.90 17.16
C VAL A 54 -1.28 34.86 16.78
N ASP A 55 -1.68 35.71 17.72
CA ASP A 55 -2.78 36.69 17.55
C ASP A 55 -4.09 36.06 17.05
N GLY A 56 -4.41 34.86 17.53
CA GLY A 56 -5.60 34.11 17.13
C GLY A 56 -5.49 33.37 15.80
N LYS A 57 -4.37 33.49 15.09
CA LYS A 57 -4.08 32.72 13.87
C LYS A 57 -3.25 31.48 14.19
N LEU A 58 -3.76 30.31 13.80
CA LEU A 58 -3.06 29.03 13.96
C LEU A 58 -2.05 28.80 12.84
N TYR A 59 -0.84 28.37 13.23
CA TYR A 59 0.24 27.95 12.35
C TYR A 59 0.65 26.52 12.69
N LYS A 60 0.65 25.63 11.69
CA LYS A 60 1.13 24.26 11.86
C LYS A 60 2.65 24.23 11.68
N PHE A 61 3.38 23.84 12.72
CA PHE A 61 4.85 23.79 12.72
C PHE A 61 5.41 22.36 12.76
N LEU A 62 4.58 21.36 13.04
CA LEU A 62 4.99 19.95 13.16
C LEU A 62 3.97 19.03 12.50
N GLY A 63 4.49 18.06 11.75
CA GLY A 63 3.74 16.98 11.14
C GLY A 63 2.94 17.38 9.89
N ALA A 64 2.69 16.39 9.06
CA ALA A 64 1.69 16.42 8.00
C ALA A 64 0.54 15.47 8.33
N ALA A 65 -0.64 15.77 7.79
CA ALA A 65 -1.77 14.87 7.91
C ALA A 65 -1.38 13.52 7.27
N PRO A 66 -1.68 12.38 7.93
CA PRO A 66 -1.41 11.07 7.36
C PRO A 66 -2.11 10.94 6.01
N ARG A 67 -1.48 10.21 5.09
CA ARG A 67 -2.12 9.89 3.81
C ARG A 67 -3.34 9.04 4.10
N LYS A 68 -4.53 9.60 3.87
CA LYS A 68 -5.75 8.83 3.95
C LYS A 68 -5.97 8.09 2.63
N LEU A 69 -5.65 6.81 2.62
CA LEU A 69 -6.02 5.94 1.50
C LEU A 69 -7.54 5.74 1.50
N GLN A 70 -8.16 6.05 0.38
CA GLN A 70 -9.58 5.83 0.14
C GLN A 70 -9.71 4.57 -0.73
N PRO A 71 -10.35 3.49 -0.26
CA PRO A 71 -10.53 2.30 -1.07
C PRO A 71 -11.56 2.59 -2.17
N ILE A 72 -11.07 2.77 -3.40
CA ILE A 72 -11.91 2.85 -4.60
C ILE A 72 -12.47 1.45 -4.94
N LEU A 73 -11.62 0.45 -4.77
CA LEU A 73 -11.98 -0.96 -4.89
C LEU A 73 -11.35 -1.71 -3.70
N ALA A 74 -12.18 -2.29 -2.85
CA ALA A 74 -11.69 -3.01 -1.69
C ALA A 74 -10.97 -4.31 -2.11
N ASN A 75 -9.83 -4.57 -1.47
CA ASN A 75 -9.14 -5.86 -1.50
C ASN A 75 -9.65 -6.75 -0.35
N SER A 76 -9.16 -7.98 -0.30
CA SER A 76 -9.61 -8.96 0.70
C SER A 76 -9.24 -8.64 2.14
N ASP A 77 -8.29 -7.72 2.39
CA ASP A 77 -7.98 -7.25 3.75
C ASP A 77 -9.11 -6.38 4.32
N LEU A 78 -9.92 -5.75 3.45
CA LEU A 78 -11.03 -4.88 3.84
C LEU A 78 -12.37 -5.61 3.75
N VAL A 79 -12.67 -6.21 2.60
CA VAL A 79 -13.89 -7.00 2.39
C VAL A 79 -13.67 -8.04 1.30
N GLY A 80 -14.21 -9.25 1.51
CA GLY A 80 -14.20 -10.30 0.49
C GLY A 80 -14.91 -9.85 -0.79
N PHE A 81 -14.33 -10.20 -1.94
CA PHE A 81 -14.89 -9.88 -3.26
C PHE A 81 -14.97 -11.14 -4.11
N ASP A 82 -15.97 -11.22 -4.98
CA ASP A 82 -16.10 -12.31 -5.95
C ASP A 82 -15.21 -12.09 -7.17
N CYS A 83 -14.67 -13.19 -7.69
CA CYS A 83 -13.82 -13.19 -8.88
C CYS A 83 -13.94 -14.53 -9.63
N ARG A 84 -13.47 -14.52 -10.88
CA ARG A 84 -13.28 -15.71 -11.70
C ARG A 84 -11.83 -16.16 -11.58
N PHE A 85 -11.60 -17.47 -11.53
CA PHE A 85 -10.24 -18.00 -11.50
C PHE A 85 -10.11 -19.35 -12.23
N THR A 86 -8.90 -19.65 -12.67
CA THR A 86 -8.52 -20.96 -13.21
C THR A 86 -7.15 -21.35 -12.68
N GLU A 87 -6.97 -22.65 -12.48
CA GLU A 87 -5.68 -23.28 -12.16
C GLU A 87 -5.04 -23.95 -13.38
N THR A 88 -5.78 -23.95 -14.51
CA THR A 88 -5.27 -24.38 -15.81
C THR A 88 -4.86 -23.16 -16.61
N LYS A 89 -3.66 -23.20 -17.18
CA LYS A 89 -3.10 -22.12 -18.00
C LYS A 89 -4.09 -21.68 -19.09
N PRO A 90 -4.56 -20.43 -19.07
CA PRO A 90 -5.49 -19.92 -20.08
C PRO A 90 -4.76 -19.48 -21.35
N ALA A 91 -5.53 -19.01 -22.34
CA ALA A 91 -5.00 -18.40 -23.55
C ALA A 91 -4.14 -17.16 -23.23
N THR A 92 -3.22 -16.80 -24.13
CA THR A 92 -2.24 -15.72 -23.90
C THR A 92 -2.87 -14.33 -23.73
N ASN A 93 -4.08 -14.11 -24.25
CA ASN A 93 -4.84 -12.87 -24.17
C ASN A 93 -5.86 -12.87 -23.02
N TRP A 94 -5.70 -13.74 -22.02
CA TRP A 94 -6.65 -13.88 -20.91
C TRP A 94 -6.85 -12.59 -20.10
N TYR A 95 -5.91 -11.63 -20.14
CA TYR A 95 -6.00 -10.36 -19.41
C TYR A 95 -6.82 -9.30 -20.15
N GLU A 96 -7.16 -9.52 -21.43
CA GLU A 96 -7.90 -8.54 -22.23
C GLU A 96 -9.33 -8.35 -21.69
N PRO A 97 -9.92 -7.14 -21.84
CA PRO A 97 -11.29 -6.88 -21.41
C PRO A 97 -12.32 -7.80 -22.08
N ALA A 98 -12.10 -8.13 -23.35
CA ALA A 98 -13.02 -8.94 -24.17
C ALA A 98 -12.87 -10.46 -23.96
N PHE A 99 -11.95 -10.91 -23.10
CA PHE A 99 -11.75 -12.34 -22.86
C PHE A 99 -12.95 -12.97 -22.15
N ASN A 100 -13.43 -14.09 -22.68
CA ASN A 100 -14.55 -14.85 -22.11
C ASN A 100 -14.05 -15.85 -21.05
N ASP A 101 -14.28 -15.52 -19.78
CA ASP A 101 -13.92 -16.34 -18.63
C ASP A 101 -15.11 -17.11 -18.03
N ASN A 102 -16.22 -17.28 -18.76
CA ASN A 102 -17.41 -17.98 -18.24
C ASN A 102 -17.15 -19.43 -17.84
N ASN A 103 -16.14 -20.07 -18.45
CA ASN A 103 -15.73 -21.44 -18.11
C ASN A 103 -14.79 -21.50 -16.89
N TRP A 104 -14.40 -20.35 -16.32
CA TRP A 104 -13.57 -20.30 -15.12
C TRP A 104 -14.43 -20.49 -13.86
N LEU A 105 -13.78 -21.04 -12.84
CA LEU A 105 -14.37 -21.22 -11.52
C LEU A 105 -14.67 -19.85 -10.88
N THR A 106 -15.62 -19.83 -9.95
CA THR A 106 -15.91 -18.66 -9.11
C THR A 106 -15.31 -18.85 -7.73
N GLY A 107 -14.64 -17.82 -7.22
CA GLY A 107 -14.06 -17.81 -5.88
C GLY A 107 -14.16 -16.44 -5.24
N LYS A 108 -13.93 -16.38 -3.94
CA LYS A 108 -13.75 -15.13 -3.19
C LYS A 108 -12.26 -14.84 -3.00
N GLY A 109 -11.88 -13.58 -3.14
CA GLY A 109 -10.49 -13.15 -2.94
C GLY A 109 -9.94 -13.56 -1.56
N MET A 110 -8.61 -13.63 -1.44
CA MET A 110 -7.85 -14.34 -0.38
C MET A 110 -7.72 -15.83 -0.71
N PHE A 111 -6.85 -16.10 -1.69
CA PHE A 111 -6.52 -17.46 -2.14
C PHE A 111 -5.34 -18.00 -1.36
N GLY A 112 -5.37 -19.28 -1.04
CA GLY A 112 -4.29 -19.96 -0.35
C GLY A 112 -4.59 -21.42 -0.10
N SER A 113 -3.63 -22.15 0.46
CA SER A 113 -3.82 -23.54 0.84
C SER A 113 -4.76 -23.66 2.06
N LYS A 114 -5.33 -24.86 2.25
CA LYS A 114 -6.32 -25.19 3.30
C LYS A 114 -6.00 -24.71 4.72
N ASN A 115 -4.72 -24.51 5.06
CA ASN A 115 -4.26 -24.14 6.40
C ASN A 115 -3.87 -22.65 6.54
N MET A 116 -4.21 -21.79 5.57
CA MET A 116 -3.78 -20.38 5.54
C MET A 116 -4.93 -19.37 5.74
N ASP A 117 -6.00 -19.74 6.45
CA ASP A 117 -7.20 -18.91 6.64
C ASP A 117 -7.75 -18.32 5.31
N ALA A 118 -7.53 -19.04 4.20
CA ALA A 118 -7.94 -18.61 2.87
C ALA A 118 -9.46 -18.71 2.68
N THR A 119 -10.04 -17.76 1.94
CA THR A 119 -11.47 -17.81 1.59
C THR A 119 -11.71 -18.73 0.38
N THR A 120 -10.75 -18.80 -0.54
CA THR A 120 -10.77 -19.78 -1.64
C THR A 120 -9.53 -20.63 -1.60
N GLU A 121 -9.71 -21.95 -1.57
CA GLU A 121 -8.60 -22.90 -1.58
C GLU A 121 -7.96 -22.94 -2.98
N TRP A 122 -6.62 -22.92 -3.02
CA TRP A 122 -5.80 -23.06 -4.23
C TRP A 122 -4.61 -23.98 -3.93
N ASN A 123 -4.40 -25.01 -4.76
CA ASN A 123 -3.38 -26.04 -4.51
C ASN A 123 -2.46 -26.35 -5.72
N SER A 124 -2.74 -25.82 -6.90
CA SER A 124 -1.84 -25.97 -8.06
C SER A 124 -0.64 -25.00 -7.99
N LYS A 125 0.27 -25.15 -8.95
CA LYS A 125 1.47 -24.32 -9.06
C LYS A 125 1.20 -22.89 -9.51
N GLU A 126 0.16 -22.68 -10.31
CA GLU A 126 -0.17 -21.38 -10.91
C GLU A 126 -1.68 -21.13 -10.81
N ILE A 127 -2.05 -19.88 -10.59
CA ILE A 127 -3.44 -19.43 -10.60
C ILE A 127 -3.57 -18.18 -11.45
N TRP A 128 -4.65 -18.11 -12.21
CA TRP A 128 -5.04 -16.92 -12.96
C TRP A 128 -6.36 -16.43 -12.40
N LEU A 129 -6.42 -15.14 -12.10
CA LEU A 129 -7.59 -14.49 -11.50
C LEU A 129 -8.05 -13.35 -12.40
N ARG A 130 -9.37 -13.23 -12.56
CA ARG A 130 -10.03 -12.11 -13.22
C ARG A 130 -11.10 -11.53 -12.31
N ARG A 131 -11.02 -10.22 -12.10
CA ARG A 131 -12.00 -9.43 -11.36
C ARG A 131 -12.41 -8.25 -12.24
N THR A 132 -13.68 -8.23 -12.64
CA THR A 132 -14.28 -7.09 -13.32
C THR A 132 -14.96 -6.20 -12.29
N PHE A 133 -14.80 -4.89 -12.42
CA PHE A 133 -15.40 -3.91 -11.54
C PHE A 133 -15.67 -2.62 -12.31
N THR A 134 -16.61 -1.83 -11.82
CA THR A 134 -16.92 -0.50 -12.35
C THR A 134 -16.40 0.55 -11.39
N VAL A 135 -15.72 1.56 -11.91
CA VAL A 135 -15.26 2.71 -11.13
C VAL A 135 -16.10 3.92 -11.52
N THR A 136 -16.78 4.52 -10.54
CA THR A 136 -17.63 5.70 -10.72
C THR A 136 -16.87 7.02 -10.48
N GLU A 137 -15.84 6.98 -9.63
CA GLU A 137 -14.93 8.11 -9.40
C GLU A 137 -14.01 8.29 -10.62
N ASN A 138 -13.67 9.53 -10.95
CA ASN A 138 -12.74 9.82 -12.04
C ASN A 138 -11.66 10.84 -11.66
N ASN A 139 -11.72 11.39 -10.45
CA ASN A 139 -10.74 12.33 -9.94
C ASN A 139 -9.80 11.67 -8.93
N PHE A 140 -8.71 11.10 -9.44
CA PHE A 140 -7.68 10.46 -8.63
C PHE A 140 -6.44 11.33 -8.56
N ASN A 141 -5.93 11.58 -7.35
CA ASN A 141 -4.60 12.17 -7.18
C ASN A 141 -3.51 11.12 -7.47
N GLN A 142 -3.62 9.95 -6.86
CA GLN A 142 -2.73 8.82 -7.08
C GLN A 142 -3.50 7.52 -6.92
N LEU A 143 -3.34 6.59 -7.87
CA LEU A 143 -3.86 5.23 -7.77
C LEU A 143 -2.77 4.30 -7.22
N LEU A 144 -3.14 3.47 -6.26
CA LEU A 144 -2.27 2.47 -5.65
C LEU A 144 -2.98 1.12 -5.71
N LEU A 145 -2.22 0.08 -6.07
CA LEU A 145 -2.67 -1.30 -5.96
C LEU A 145 -1.98 -1.96 -4.76
N THR A 146 -2.79 -2.45 -3.82
CA THR A 146 -2.33 -3.25 -2.70
C THR A 146 -2.67 -4.72 -2.95
N LEU A 147 -1.67 -5.58 -2.82
CA LEU A 147 -1.80 -7.02 -3.03
C LEU A 147 -0.85 -7.78 -2.13
N LYS A 148 -1.24 -9.01 -1.79
CA LYS A 148 -0.43 -9.99 -1.08
C LYS A 148 -0.28 -11.20 -2.01
N TYR A 149 0.93 -11.69 -2.16
CA TYR A 149 1.27 -12.78 -3.07
C TYR A 149 2.52 -13.50 -2.57
N ASP A 150 2.66 -14.75 -2.97
CA ASP A 150 3.79 -15.63 -2.71
C ASP A 150 3.84 -16.65 -3.85
N ASP A 151 4.88 -16.75 -4.70
CA ASP A 151 6.10 -15.93 -4.77
C ASP A 151 6.05 -14.86 -5.88
N ASN A 152 5.60 -15.22 -7.08
CA ASN A 152 5.66 -14.36 -8.27
C ASN A 152 4.26 -13.93 -8.73
N ILE A 153 4.14 -12.70 -9.22
CA ILE A 153 2.87 -12.17 -9.73
C ILE A 153 3.06 -11.39 -11.03
N LYS A 154 2.07 -11.49 -11.92
CA LYS A 154 1.90 -10.60 -13.07
C LYS A 154 0.51 -9.99 -12.99
N VAL A 155 0.46 -8.66 -13.04
CA VAL A 155 -0.78 -7.90 -12.94
C VAL A 155 -1.00 -7.15 -14.23
N TYR A 156 -2.25 -7.17 -14.69
CA TYR A 156 -2.74 -6.41 -15.82
C TYR A 156 -3.97 -5.62 -15.35
N LEU A 157 -4.08 -4.38 -15.80
CA LEU A 157 -5.24 -3.54 -15.57
C LEU A 157 -5.45 -2.74 -16.85
N ASN A 158 -6.41 -3.19 -17.67
CA ASN A 158 -6.86 -2.60 -18.94
C ASN A 158 -5.94 -1.51 -19.51
#